data_AF-A0A6N2MB98-F1
#
_entry.id   AF-A0A6N2MB98-F1
#
_cell.length_a   1.000
_cell.length_b   1.000
_cell.length_c   1.000
_cell.angle_alpha   90.00
_cell.angle_beta   90.00
_cell.angle_gamma   90.00
#
_symmetry.space_group_name_H-M   'P 1'
#
loop_
_entity.id
_entity.type
_entity.pdbx_description
1 polymer ?
#
loop_
_entity_poly.entity_id
_entity_poly.type
_entity_poly.pdbx_seq_one_letter_code
_entity_poly.pdbx_strand_id
1 'polypeptide(L)'
;MYRLVIGKEMAEKSHQEGYPTKAFGWAARDQSGVLSPFNFSRRATGEKDVAFKVLFCGVCHTDLHMIKNEWGTSSYPVVPGHEIMGQVTAVGSKVEKFKVGDKVGVGYMVGSCHSCDSCHNDLENYCPEMILTSGGKYHDGITTYGGFSDIMIADEHYAVRIPENLPLDSSAPLLCAGITVYSPLRFYGLDKPGMHVGVVGLGGLGHVAVKFAKAMGVKVTVISTSLEKKEEALEHLGAHSFLVSRDPDQMQAAIGTMDGIIDTVSAAHPLFPLIGLLKTQGKLVLVGGPPKPLELPVFPLIMGRKIVGGSSIGGMKETQEMIDFAAENNITADVEVIPMDYVNTAFERLAKADVRYRFVIDVHGLHFIELDTIILIYLTLNRESLSTYQQSS
;
A
#
# COMPACT_ATOMS: atom_id res chain seq x y z
N MET A 1 -31.79 -33.63 -34.84
CA MET A 1 -31.90 -32.18 -35.08
C MET A 1 -31.50 -31.40 -33.82
N TYR A 2 -30.31 -31.68 -33.27
CA TYR A 2 -29.73 -30.92 -32.16
C TYR A 2 -28.48 -30.24 -32.70
N ARG A 3 -28.59 -28.92 -32.88
CA ARG A 3 -27.57 -28.06 -33.49
C ARG A 3 -26.41 -27.91 -32.51
N LEU A 4 -25.21 -28.28 -32.97
CA LEU A 4 -23.95 -27.76 -32.48
C LEU A 4 -24.05 -26.23 -32.37
N VAL A 5 -23.77 -25.69 -31.18
CA VAL A 5 -23.23 -24.34 -31.05
C VAL A 5 -21.86 -24.50 -30.43
N ILE A 6 -20.88 -24.72 -31.30
CA ILE A 6 -19.48 -24.41 -31.03
C ILE A 6 -19.43 -22.89 -30.85
N GLY A 7 -19.51 -22.44 -29.61
CA GLY A 7 -19.34 -21.05 -29.23
C GLY A 7 -17.85 -20.76 -29.12
N LYS A 8 -17.31 -20.18 -30.20
CA LYS A 8 -16.07 -19.38 -30.27
C LYS A 8 -15.20 -19.39 -29.00
N GLU A 9 -14.08 -20.10 -29.08
CA GLU A 9 -12.83 -19.58 -28.52
C GLU A 9 -12.64 -18.16 -29.08
N MET A 10 -13.05 -17.15 -28.31
CA MET A 10 -12.41 -15.85 -28.42
C MET A 10 -11.01 -16.08 -27.90
N ALA A 11 -10.05 -16.20 -28.82
CA ALA A 11 -8.65 -15.96 -28.52
C ALA A 11 -8.59 -14.68 -27.68
N GLU A 12 -8.29 -14.82 -26.38
CA GLU A 12 -7.90 -13.71 -25.54
C GLU A 12 -6.70 -13.07 -26.23
N LYS A 13 -6.91 -11.92 -26.86
CA LYS A 13 -5.81 -11.09 -27.34
C LYS A 13 -4.91 -10.86 -26.12
N SER A 14 -3.69 -11.37 -26.18
CA SER A 14 -2.74 -11.30 -25.07
C SER A 14 -2.66 -9.87 -24.56
N HIS A 15 -3.12 -9.64 -23.34
CA HIS A 15 -3.02 -8.34 -22.69
C HIS A 15 -1.54 -8.07 -22.39
N GLN A 16 -0.87 -7.46 -23.38
CA GLN A 16 0.54 -6.99 -23.50
C GLN A 16 1.27 -7.53 -24.74
N GLU A 17 0.71 -7.28 -25.93
CA GLU A 17 1.48 -7.29 -27.18
C GLU A 17 2.66 -6.30 -27.05
N GLY A 18 3.88 -6.80 -26.83
CA GLY A 18 5.11 -5.98 -26.84
C GLY A 18 6.13 -6.28 -25.73
N TYR A 19 5.72 -6.94 -24.65
CA TYR A 19 6.61 -7.23 -23.51
C TYR A 19 7.09 -8.69 -23.53
N PRO A 20 8.42 -8.95 -23.42
CA PRO A 20 8.98 -10.30 -23.63
C PRO A 20 8.93 -11.21 -22.39
N THR A 21 8.91 -10.64 -21.18
CA THR A 21 9.07 -11.39 -19.93
C THR A 21 7.70 -11.88 -19.47
N LYS A 22 7.44 -13.19 -19.39
CA LYS A 22 6.16 -13.70 -18.86
C LYS A 22 6.02 -13.41 -17.36
N ALA A 23 4.80 -13.10 -16.95
CA ALA A 23 4.45 -12.84 -15.56
C ALA A 23 3.06 -13.37 -15.26
N PHE A 24 2.84 -13.75 -14.00
CA PHE A 24 1.59 -14.28 -13.51
C PHE A 24 1.15 -13.53 -12.25
N GLY A 25 -0.15 -13.26 -12.14
CA GLY A 25 -0.70 -12.58 -10.97
C GLY A 25 -2.20 -12.69 -10.88
N TRP A 26 -2.80 -11.90 -10.00
CA TRP A 26 -4.24 -11.86 -9.82
C TRP A 26 -4.78 -10.47 -10.17
N ALA A 27 -5.83 -10.42 -10.99
CA ALA A 27 -6.39 -9.18 -11.50
C ALA A 27 -7.90 -9.07 -11.29
N ALA A 28 -8.37 -7.85 -11.06
CA ALA A 28 -9.77 -7.48 -11.22
C ALA A 28 -10.04 -7.16 -12.70
N ARG A 29 -11.20 -7.57 -13.21
CA ARG A 29 -11.61 -7.31 -14.61
C ARG A 29 -12.78 -6.33 -14.73
N ASP A 30 -13.43 -6.00 -13.62
CA ASP A 30 -14.55 -5.06 -13.53
C ASP A 30 -14.71 -4.51 -12.11
N GLN A 31 -15.72 -3.65 -11.92
CA GLN A 31 -16.01 -2.93 -10.67
C GLN A 31 -16.50 -3.81 -9.52
N SER A 32 -16.75 -5.11 -9.72
CA SER A 32 -16.94 -6.03 -8.59
C SER A 32 -15.67 -6.12 -7.74
N GLY A 33 -14.50 -5.89 -8.36
CA GLY A 33 -13.19 -5.99 -7.72
C GLY A 33 -12.77 -7.42 -7.40
N VAL A 34 -13.48 -8.44 -7.89
CA VAL A 34 -13.11 -9.84 -7.65
C VAL A 34 -11.80 -10.15 -8.38
N LEU A 35 -10.80 -10.55 -7.60
CA LEU A 35 -9.50 -10.96 -8.11
C LEU A 35 -9.52 -12.41 -8.54
N SER A 36 -8.85 -12.70 -9.65
CA SER A 36 -8.65 -14.06 -10.16
C SER A 36 -7.37 -14.15 -10.99
N PRO A 37 -6.84 -15.36 -11.24
CA PRO A 37 -5.64 -15.57 -12.03
C PRO A 37 -5.62 -14.82 -13.36
N PHE A 38 -4.46 -14.26 -13.69
CA PHE A 38 -4.23 -13.43 -14.87
C PHE A 38 -2.79 -13.59 -15.36
N ASN A 39 -2.64 -14.02 -16.62
CA ASN A 39 -1.37 -14.11 -17.30
C ASN A 39 -1.09 -12.82 -18.06
N PHE A 40 0.13 -12.33 -17.93
CA PHE A 40 0.57 -11.12 -18.59
C PHE A 40 2.08 -11.18 -18.88
N SER A 41 2.69 -10.05 -19.17
CA SER A 41 4.10 -9.89 -19.48
C SER A 41 4.70 -8.59 -18.90
N ARG A 42 6.01 -8.53 -18.73
CA ARG A 42 6.73 -7.33 -18.30
C ARG A 42 7.80 -6.99 -19.33
N ARG A 43 8.21 -5.72 -19.35
CA ARG A 43 9.30 -5.27 -20.23
C ARG A 43 10.55 -6.11 -20.03
N ALA A 44 11.47 -6.06 -20.98
CA ALA A 44 12.82 -6.53 -20.70
C ALA A 44 13.44 -5.65 -19.59
N THR A 45 14.34 -6.22 -18.80
CA THR A 45 15.15 -5.44 -17.85
C THR A 45 16.00 -4.43 -18.63
N GLY A 46 15.61 -3.16 -18.60
CA GLY A 46 16.36 -2.06 -19.19
C GLY A 46 17.69 -1.80 -18.46
N GLU A 47 18.49 -0.89 -19.00
CA GLU A 47 19.85 -0.64 -18.50
C GLU A 47 19.90 -0.14 -17.04
N LYS A 48 18.84 0.51 -16.55
CA LYS A 48 18.69 0.99 -15.17
C LYS A 48 17.62 0.25 -14.37
N ASP A 49 17.05 -0.81 -14.95
CA ASP A 49 16.00 -1.57 -14.30
C ASP A 49 16.58 -2.62 -13.34
N VAL A 50 15.85 -2.84 -12.26
CA VAL A 50 16.01 -3.94 -11.32
C VAL A 50 14.82 -4.89 -11.52
N ALA A 51 15.12 -6.13 -11.89
CA ALA A 51 14.13 -7.21 -11.91
C ALA A 51 14.26 -8.05 -10.65
N PHE A 52 13.14 -8.41 -10.05
CA PHE A 52 13.11 -9.17 -8.80
C PHE A 52 11.90 -10.09 -8.73
N LYS A 53 12.05 -11.20 -8.00
CA LYS A 53 10.92 -12.03 -7.59
C LYS A 53 10.20 -11.35 -6.44
N VAL A 54 8.88 -11.29 -6.50
CA VAL A 54 8.06 -10.75 -5.42
C VAL A 54 7.90 -11.85 -4.36
N LEU A 55 8.19 -11.51 -3.11
CA LEU A 55 8.06 -12.42 -1.97
C LEU A 55 6.82 -12.06 -1.15
N PHE A 56 6.63 -10.77 -0.88
CA PHE A 56 5.49 -10.27 -0.13
C PHE A 56 4.91 -9.03 -0.80
N CYS A 57 3.59 -8.89 -0.71
CA CYS A 57 2.93 -7.64 -1.07
C CYS A 57 1.88 -7.28 -0.03
N GLY A 58 1.97 -6.09 0.55
CA GLY A 58 0.95 -5.57 1.45
C GLY A 58 -0.38 -5.29 0.74
N VAL A 59 -1.48 -5.34 1.50
CA VAL A 59 -2.83 -4.96 1.05
C VAL A 59 -3.25 -3.68 1.75
N CYS A 60 -3.66 -2.68 0.97
CA CYS A 60 -4.10 -1.38 1.44
C CYS A 60 -5.52 -1.03 0.96
N HIS A 61 -6.14 -0.03 1.60
CA HIS A 61 -7.43 0.51 1.13
C HIS A 61 -7.32 1.09 -0.29
N THR A 62 -6.15 1.60 -0.69
CA THR A 62 -5.91 2.04 -2.06
C THR A 62 -6.16 0.92 -3.07
N ASP A 63 -5.70 -0.31 -2.80
CA ASP A 63 -5.96 -1.46 -3.68
C ASP A 63 -7.47 -1.73 -3.79
N LEU A 64 -8.19 -1.65 -2.66
CA LEU A 64 -9.65 -1.82 -2.61
C LEU A 64 -10.38 -0.73 -3.42
N HIS A 65 -10.01 0.53 -3.26
CA HIS A 65 -10.60 1.66 -3.99
C HIS A 65 -10.36 1.53 -5.50
N MET A 66 -9.17 1.06 -5.90
CA MET A 66 -8.82 0.84 -7.30
C MET A 66 -9.62 -0.32 -7.92
N ILE A 67 -9.63 -1.51 -7.30
CA ILE A 67 -10.34 -2.68 -7.86
C ILE A 67 -11.86 -2.49 -7.92
N LYS A 68 -12.42 -1.60 -7.08
CA LYS A 68 -13.85 -1.23 -7.11
C LYS A 68 -14.14 0.04 -7.90
N ASN A 69 -13.11 0.69 -8.43
CA ASN A 69 -13.21 1.97 -9.14
C ASN A 69 -13.94 3.07 -8.34
N GLU A 70 -13.76 3.13 -7.02
CA GLU A 70 -14.47 4.08 -6.15
C GLU A 70 -14.05 5.54 -6.40
N TRP A 71 -12.89 5.76 -7.02
CA TRP A 71 -12.42 7.07 -7.47
C TRP A 71 -12.75 7.38 -8.94
N GLY A 72 -13.33 6.43 -9.68
CA GLY A 72 -13.75 6.63 -11.08
C GLY A 72 -12.62 6.66 -12.12
N THR A 73 -11.39 6.32 -11.75
CA THR A 73 -10.19 6.44 -12.61
C THR A 73 -9.56 5.12 -13.05
N SER A 74 -10.12 3.98 -12.63
CA SER A 74 -9.51 2.66 -12.86
C SER A 74 -9.75 2.14 -14.28
N SER A 75 -8.71 1.58 -14.88
CA SER A 75 -8.75 0.93 -16.19
C SER A 75 -8.46 -0.57 -16.04
N TYR A 76 -9.44 -1.42 -16.36
CA TYR A 76 -9.33 -2.87 -16.24
C TYR A 76 -8.63 -3.51 -17.45
N PRO A 77 -7.92 -4.65 -17.27
CA PRO A 77 -7.71 -5.35 -15.99
C PRO A 77 -6.74 -4.60 -15.06
N VAL A 78 -6.94 -4.73 -13.75
CA VAL A 78 -6.09 -4.14 -12.70
C VAL A 78 -5.43 -5.26 -11.91
N VAL A 79 -4.10 -5.31 -11.89
CA VAL A 79 -3.29 -6.12 -10.96
C VAL A 79 -2.88 -5.21 -9.80
N PRO A 80 -3.46 -5.33 -8.60
CA PRO A 80 -3.16 -4.43 -7.47
C PRO A 80 -1.79 -4.69 -6.84
N GLY A 81 -1.51 -3.97 -5.76
CA GLY A 81 -0.30 -4.15 -4.94
C GLY A 81 0.76 -3.09 -5.23
N HIS A 82 1.08 -2.31 -4.20
CA HIS A 82 2.06 -1.22 -4.25
C HIS A 82 2.88 -1.12 -2.95
N GLU A 83 2.94 -2.24 -2.23
CA GLU A 83 3.68 -2.43 -0.98
C GLU A 83 4.56 -3.67 -1.18
N ILE A 84 5.45 -3.61 -2.18
CA ILE A 84 6.06 -4.80 -2.78
C ILE A 84 7.42 -5.03 -2.15
N MET A 85 7.68 -6.26 -1.67
CA MET A 85 8.97 -6.68 -1.15
C MET A 85 9.44 -7.94 -1.89
N GLY A 86 10.73 -8.00 -2.20
CA GLY A 86 11.26 -9.10 -2.99
C GLY A 86 12.78 -9.24 -2.92
N GLN A 87 13.30 -10.07 -3.83
CA GLN A 87 14.72 -10.33 -3.97
C GLN A 87 15.16 -10.19 -5.41
N VAL A 88 16.20 -9.39 -5.63
CA VAL A 88 16.73 -9.08 -6.96
C VAL A 88 17.20 -10.34 -7.68
N THR A 89 16.71 -10.53 -8.91
CA THR A 89 17.05 -11.66 -9.79
C THR A 89 17.89 -11.24 -11.00
N ALA A 90 17.74 -10.00 -11.46
CA ALA A 90 18.60 -9.41 -12.49
C ALA A 90 18.68 -7.88 -12.33
N VAL A 91 19.77 -7.29 -12.82
CA VAL A 91 19.97 -5.84 -12.85
C VAL A 91 20.44 -5.42 -14.24
N GLY A 92 20.05 -4.23 -14.66
CA GLY A 92 20.54 -3.59 -15.85
C GLY A 92 22.04 -3.25 -15.78
N SER A 93 22.66 -3.03 -16.93
CA SER A 93 24.10 -2.77 -17.05
C SER A 93 24.59 -1.46 -16.42
N LYS A 94 23.68 -0.52 -16.14
CA LYS A 94 23.95 0.79 -15.54
C LYS A 94 23.40 0.92 -14.11
N VAL A 95 22.88 -0.18 -13.54
CA VAL A 95 22.41 -0.19 -12.15
C VAL A 95 23.60 -0.12 -11.21
N GLU A 96 23.52 0.81 -10.25
CA GLU A 96 24.57 1.00 -9.23
C GLU A 96 24.04 0.71 -7.82
N LYS A 97 22.72 0.90 -7.60
CA LYS A 97 22.10 0.77 -6.28
C LYS A 97 21.83 -0.67 -5.84
N PHE A 98 21.82 -1.66 -6.74
CA PHE A 98 21.43 -3.03 -6.41
C PHE A 98 22.31 -4.07 -7.11
N LYS A 99 22.39 -5.26 -6.52
CA LYS A 99 22.93 -6.48 -7.15
C LYS A 99 21.98 -7.65 -6.95
N VAL A 100 22.16 -8.70 -7.76
CA VAL A 100 21.42 -9.97 -7.62
C VAL A 100 21.57 -10.52 -6.19
N GLY A 101 20.45 -10.93 -5.61
CA GLY A 101 20.36 -11.44 -4.24
C GLY A 101 19.97 -10.40 -3.18
N ASP A 102 20.08 -9.09 -3.47
CA ASP A 102 19.69 -8.04 -2.53
C ASP A 102 18.18 -8.07 -2.25
N LYS A 103 17.82 -7.67 -1.02
CA LYS A 103 16.43 -7.38 -0.64
C LYS A 103 16.02 -6.00 -1.18
N VAL A 104 14.88 -5.97 -1.86
CA VAL A 104 14.38 -4.76 -2.54
C VAL A 104 12.90 -4.55 -2.27
N GLY A 105 12.50 -3.29 -2.17
CA GLY A 105 11.12 -2.86 -2.06
C GLY A 105 10.71 -1.90 -3.17
N VAL A 106 9.44 -1.91 -3.59
CA VAL A 106 8.85 -0.92 -4.49
C VAL A 106 7.52 -0.43 -3.91
N GLY A 107 7.39 0.89 -3.80
CA GLY A 107 6.24 1.57 -3.20
C GLY A 107 5.16 1.95 -4.21
N TYR A 108 4.56 3.14 -4.02
CA TYR A 108 3.40 3.61 -4.79
C TYR A 108 3.70 4.13 -6.21
N MET A 109 4.96 4.46 -6.50
CA MET A 109 5.38 5.04 -7.77
C MET A 109 6.50 4.23 -8.43
N VAL A 110 6.49 4.21 -9.77
CA VAL A 110 7.50 3.54 -10.62
C VAL A 110 8.08 4.47 -11.70
N GLY A 111 7.73 5.76 -11.69
CA GLY A 111 8.16 6.73 -12.68
C GLY A 111 7.67 8.15 -12.40
N SER A 112 8.31 9.14 -13.01
CA SER A 112 7.92 10.55 -13.03
C SER A 112 8.59 11.27 -14.20
N CYS A 113 8.40 12.59 -14.38
CA CYS A 113 9.00 13.31 -15.50
C CYS A 113 10.50 13.64 -15.34
N HIS A 114 11.06 13.49 -14.13
CA HIS A 114 12.46 13.80 -13.78
C HIS A 114 12.97 15.21 -14.12
N SER A 115 12.07 16.16 -14.44
CA SER A 115 12.45 17.47 -14.98
C SER A 115 11.66 18.64 -14.41
N CYS A 116 10.61 18.39 -13.62
CA CYS A 116 9.88 19.44 -12.92
C CYS A 116 10.52 19.78 -11.58
N ASP A 117 10.14 20.92 -11.00
CA ASP A 117 10.62 21.38 -9.70
C ASP A 117 10.44 20.31 -8.61
N SER A 118 9.30 19.61 -8.56
CA SER A 118 9.08 18.55 -7.57
C SER A 118 10.12 17.43 -7.71
N CYS A 119 10.39 16.97 -8.93
CA CYS A 119 11.40 15.92 -9.16
C CYS A 119 12.81 16.38 -8.81
N HIS A 120 13.16 17.65 -9.10
CA HIS A 120 14.46 18.21 -8.74
C HIS A 120 14.66 18.40 -7.23
N ASN A 121 13.58 18.40 -6.45
CA ASN A 121 13.60 18.55 -5.00
C ASN A 121 13.33 17.22 -4.26
N ASP A 122 13.54 16.06 -4.91
CA ASP A 122 13.28 14.73 -4.32
C ASP A 122 11.81 14.55 -3.88
N LEU A 123 10.87 15.16 -4.61
CA LEU A 123 9.42 15.14 -4.36
C LEU A 123 8.66 14.56 -5.56
N GLU A 124 9.12 13.42 -6.08
CA GLU A 124 8.53 12.77 -7.26
C GLU A 124 7.06 12.38 -7.05
N ASN A 125 6.66 12.17 -5.79
CA ASN A 125 5.28 11.95 -5.38
C ASN A 125 4.33 13.14 -5.69
N TYR A 126 4.88 14.35 -5.81
CA TYR A 126 4.12 15.54 -6.21
C TYR A 126 4.38 15.93 -7.67
N CYS A 127 4.98 15.03 -8.46
CA CYS A 127 5.11 15.22 -9.91
C CYS A 127 3.73 15.12 -10.58
N PRO A 128 3.34 16.08 -11.45
CA PRO A 128 2.11 15.99 -12.23
C PRO A 128 2.05 14.76 -13.18
N GLU A 129 3.21 14.21 -13.53
CA GLU A 129 3.37 13.03 -14.40
C GLU A 129 3.87 11.81 -13.60
N MET A 130 3.60 11.74 -12.30
CA MET A 130 3.90 10.56 -11.49
C MET A 130 3.22 9.31 -12.10
N ILE A 131 3.97 8.23 -12.22
CA ILE A 131 3.50 6.95 -12.73
C ILE A 131 3.28 6.00 -11.56
N LEU A 132 2.03 5.58 -11.38
CA LEU A 132 1.62 4.66 -10.33
C LEU A 132 2.14 3.24 -10.57
N THR A 133 2.48 2.54 -9.48
CA THR A 133 2.91 1.13 -9.51
C THR A 133 1.85 0.18 -10.10
N SER A 134 0.57 0.49 -9.89
CA SER A 134 -0.56 -0.26 -10.45
C SER A 134 -1.55 0.70 -11.11
N GLY A 135 -2.13 0.30 -12.24
CA GLY A 135 -3.22 1.01 -12.92
C GLY A 135 -2.80 2.32 -13.62
N GLY A 136 -1.53 2.68 -13.58
CA GLY A 136 -0.96 3.83 -14.29
C GLY A 136 -0.57 3.49 -15.74
N LYS A 137 -0.03 4.47 -16.46
CA LYS A 137 0.57 4.30 -17.78
C LYS A 137 2.07 4.54 -17.66
N TYR A 138 2.88 3.55 -18.03
CA TYR A 138 4.33 3.70 -18.06
C TYR A 138 4.77 4.60 -19.23
N HIS A 139 6.06 4.91 -19.32
CA HIS A 139 6.59 5.83 -20.34
C HIS A 139 6.33 5.38 -21.79
N ASP A 140 6.14 4.08 -22.02
CA ASP A 140 5.78 3.49 -23.31
C ASP A 140 4.27 3.39 -23.56
N GLY A 141 3.44 3.94 -22.65
CA GLY A 141 1.99 3.92 -22.73
C GLY A 141 1.33 2.60 -22.28
N ILE A 142 2.11 1.62 -21.84
CA ILE A 142 1.59 0.32 -21.38
C ILE A 142 1.12 0.46 -19.91
N THR A 143 0.02 -0.21 -19.58
CA THR A 143 -0.53 -0.21 -18.22
C THR A 143 0.46 -0.82 -17.22
N THR A 144 0.63 -0.20 -16.06
CA THR A 144 1.43 -0.77 -14.96
C THR A 144 0.63 -1.81 -14.17
N TYR A 145 1.28 -2.93 -13.87
CA TYR A 145 0.73 -4.02 -13.06
C TYR A 145 1.53 -4.18 -11.76
N GLY A 146 0.81 -4.20 -10.65
CA GLY A 146 1.35 -4.15 -9.30
C GLY A 146 1.91 -5.49 -8.78
N GLY A 147 2.14 -5.51 -7.46
CA GLY A 147 2.83 -6.59 -6.75
C GLY A 147 1.99 -7.83 -6.42
N PHE A 148 0.72 -7.90 -6.81
CA PHE A 148 -0.06 -9.14 -6.73
C PHE A 148 0.30 -10.08 -7.89
N SER A 149 1.60 -10.23 -8.13
CA SER A 149 2.21 -10.98 -9.22
C SER A 149 3.59 -11.50 -8.82
N ASP A 150 4.05 -12.54 -9.50
CA ASP A 150 5.25 -13.31 -9.21
C ASP A 150 6.57 -12.54 -9.37
N ILE A 151 6.64 -11.65 -10.37
CA ILE A 151 7.83 -10.86 -10.68
C ILE A 151 7.49 -9.37 -10.79
N MET A 152 8.50 -8.53 -10.58
CA MET A 152 8.41 -7.09 -10.78
C MET A 152 9.69 -6.55 -11.43
N ILE A 153 9.53 -5.49 -12.24
CA ILE A 153 10.63 -4.79 -12.90
C ILE A 153 10.41 -3.29 -12.70
N ALA A 154 11.34 -2.62 -12.05
CA ALA A 154 11.29 -1.19 -11.73
C ALA A 154 12.64 -0.53 -12.02
N ASP A 155 12.64 0.75 -12.41
CA ASP A 155 13.87 1.53 -12.48
C ASP A 155 14.49 1.65 -11.07
N GLU A 156 15.82 1.57 -10.95
CA GLU A 156 16.51 1.57 -9.66
C GLU A 156 16.21 2.79 -8.78
N HIS A 157 15.84 3.92 -9.39
CA HIS A 157 15.45 5.14 -8.67
C HIS A 157 14.19 4.95 -7.83
N TYR A 158 13.26 4.13 -8.32
CA TYR A 158 11.98 3.82 -7.66
C TYR A 158 12.02 2.54 -6.81
N ALA A 159 13.20 1.93 -6.69
CA ALA A 159 13.43 0.78 -5.84
C ALA A 159 14.11 1.21 -4.52
N VAL A 160 13.67 0.65 -3.41
CA VAL A 160 14.16 0.93 -2.05
C VAL A 160 15.00 -0.25 -1.57
N ARG A 161 16.17 0.03 -1.00
CA ARG A 161 17.00 -1.01 -0.38
C ARG A 161 16.44 -1.35 0.99
N ILE A 162 16.28 -2.63 1.27
CA ILE A 162 15.74 -3.08 2.55
C ILE A 162 16.88 -3.60 3.44
N PRO A 163 17.14 -2.97 4.59
CA PRO A 163 18.13 -3.43 5.55
C PRO A 163 17.93 -4.89 5.99
N GLU A 164 19.02 -5.60 6.24
CA GLU A 164 18.98 -7.04 6.53
C GLU A 164 18.18 -7.40 7.79
N ASN A 165 18.16 -6.51 8.77
CA ASN A 165 17.47 -6.69 10.04
C ASN A 165 15.95 -6.42 9.96
N LEU A 166 15.44 -5.96 8.82
CA LEU A 166 13.99 -5.79 8.62
C LEU A 166 13.36 -7.05 8.01
N PRO A 167 12.33 -7.63 8.65
CA PRO A 167 11.56 -8.72 8.06
C PRO A 167 10.76 -8.21 6.87
N LEU A 168 10.83 -8.90 5.72
CA LEU A 168 10.21 -8.40 4.48
C LEU A 168 8.69 -8.32 4.57
N ASP A 169 8.05 -9.31 5.20
CA ASP A 169 6.60 -9.37 5.39
C ASP A 169 6.08 -8.15 6.17
N SER A 170 6.55 -7.97 7.40
CA SER A 170 6.10 -6.91 8.30
C SER A 170 6.64 -5.52 7.92
N SER A 171 7.62 -5.44 7.01
CA SER A 171 8.11 -4.17 6.47
C SER A 171 7.42 -3.75 5.16
N ALA A 172 6.78 -4.67 4.44
CA ALA A 172 6.06 -4.36 3.20
C ALA A 172 5.08 -3.17 3.36
N PRO A 173 4.26 -3.11 4.42
CA PRO A 173 3.33 -2.00 4.63
C PRO A 173 3.98 -0.62 4.83
N LEU A 174 5.28 -0.56 5.15
CA LEU A 174 5.99 0.69 5.37
C LEU A 174 6.18 1.47 4.07
N LEU A 175 6.26 0.79 2.93
CA LEU A 175 6.43 1.41 1.60
C LEU A 175 5.22 2.24 1.14
N CYS A 176 4.09 2.15 1.85
CA CYS A 176 2.95 3.05 1.67
C CYS A 176 2.57 3.71 2.99
N ALA A 177 2.05 2.95 3.97
CA ALA A 177 1.57 3.55 5.22
C ALA A 177 2.69 4.18 6.05
N GLY A 178 3.87 3.55 6.08
CA GLY A 178 5.02 4.07 6.83
C GLY A 178 5.48 5.42 6.31
N ILE A 179 5.79 5.52 5.01
CA ILE A 179 6.20 6.79 4.42
C ILE A 179 5.11 7.86 4.50
N THR A 180 3.84 7.48 4.31
CA THR A 180 2.70 8.40 4.37
C THR A 180 2.57 9.09 5.73
N VAL A 181 2.96 8.45 6.83
CA VAL A 181 2.92 9.05 8.16
C VAL A 181 4.27 9.65 8.58
N TYR A 182 5.38 9.08 8.11
CA TYR A 182 6.72 9.59 8.37
C TYR A 182 6.94 10.97 7.73
N SER A 183 6.57 11.11 6.47
CA SER A 183 6.76 12.35 5.69
C SER A 183 6.12 13.58 6.36
N PRO A 184 4.83 13.58 6.74
CA PRO A 184 4.24 14.73 7.41
C PRO A 184 4.77 14.93 8.84
N LEU A 185 5.19 13.88 9.55
CA LEU A 185 5.83 14.05 10.86
C LEU A 185 7.13 14.88 10.72
N ARG A 186 7.93 14.61 9.69
CA ARG A 186 9.14 15.37 9.37
C ARG A 186 8.84 16.75 8.80
N PHE A 187 8.07 16.82 7.71
CA PHE A 187 7.82 18.05 6.95
C PHE A 187 7.16 19.15 7.81
N TYR A 188 6.17 18.79 8.63
CA TYR A 188 5.49 19.74 9.51
C TYR A 188 6.23 19.96 10.84
N GLY A 189 7.42 19.35 11.01
CA GLY A 189 8.25 19.45 12.21
C GLY A 189 7.53 18.97 13.46
N LEU A 190 6.82 17.84 13.36
CA LEU A 190 6.08 17.14 14.42
C LEU A 190 6.88 15.95 14.99
N ASP A 191 8.17 15.88 14.69
CA ASP A 191 9.11 14.80 15.00
C ASP A 191 10.06 15.16 16.16
N LYS A 192 9.82 16.29 16.84
CA LYS A 192 10.75 16.82 17.87
C LYS A 192 10.39 16.32 19.27
N PRO A 193 11.37 15.85 20.07
CA PRO A 193 11.12 15.49 21.46
C PRO A 193 10.41 16.61 22.24
N GLY A 194 9.45 16.21 23.08
CA GLY A 194 8.62 17.14 23.86
C GLY A 194 7.38 17.67 23.13
N MET A 195 7.22 17.39 21.82
CA MET A 195 5.95 17.63 21.13
C MET A 195 4.86 16.64 21.55
N HIS A 196 3.61 17.08 21.45
CA HIS A 196 2.43 16.27 21.67
C HIS A 196 1.62 16.12 20.37
N VAL A 197 1.63 14.91 19.81
CA VAL A 197 0.96 14.56 18.55
C VAL A 197 -0.27 13.70 18.82
N GLY A 198 -1.39 14.07 18.22
CA GLY A 198 -2.58 13.24 18.12
C GLY A 198 -2.53 12.33 16.89
N VAL A 199 -3.05 11.11 16.99
CA VAL A 199 -3.27 10.21 15.84
C VAL A 199 -4.75 9.85 15.80
N VAL A 200 -5.46 10.28 14.76
CA VAL A 200 -6.90 10.02 14.60
C VAL A 200 -7.10 8.77 13.77
N GLY A 201 -7.83 7.81 14.34
CA GLY A 201 -8.00 6.49 13.75
C GLY A 201 -6.82 5.57 14.07
N LEU A 202 -7.13 4.31 14.37
CA LEU A 202 -6.14 3.29 14.70
C LEU A 202 -6.35 2.07 13.80
N GLY A 203 -5.89 2.21 12.56
CA GLY A 203 -5.90 1.18 11.53
C GLY A 203 -4.53 1.06 10.86
N GLY A 204 -4.48 0.76 9.57
CA GLY A 204 -3.24 0.57 8.81
C GLY A 204 -2.24 1.73 8.90
N LEU A 205 -2.69 2.98 8.72
CA LEU A 205 -1.82 4.17 8.90
C LEU A 205 -1.67 4.54 10.38
N GLY A 206 -2.76 4.52 11.13
CA GLY A 206 -2.75 4.94 12.54
C GLY A 206 -1.76 4.17 13.41
N HIS A 207 -1.69 2.84 13.28
CA HIS A 207 -0.77 2.05 14.11
C HIS A 207 0.70 2.33 13.79
N VAL A 208 1.08 2.47 12.52
CA VAL A 208 2.45 2.86 12.15
C VAL A 208 2.75 4.32 12.53
N ALA A 209 1.77 5.23 12.47
CA ALA A 209 1.94 6.61 12.93
C ALA A 209 2.33 6.65 14.41
N VAL A 210 1.67 5.84 15.25
CA VAL A 210 2.02 5.72 16.68
C VAL A 210 3.46 5.22 16.83
N LYS A 211 3.87 4.16 16.10
CA LYS A 211 5.22 3.59 16.19
C LYS A 211 6.30 4.60 15.78
N PHE A 212 6.16 5.28 14.64
CA PHE A 212 7.12 6.30 14.19
C PHE A 212 7.18 7.49 15.15
N ALA A 213 6.03 8.05 15.52
CA ALA A 213 5.97 9.20 16.43
C ALA A 213 6.64 8.89 17.79
N LYS A 214 6.41 7.69 18.33
CA LYS A 214 7.10 7.24 19.55
C LYS A 214 8.61 7.11 19.38
N ALA A 215 9.07 6.51 18.30
CA ALA A 215 10.50 6.37 18.03
C ALA A 215 11.19 7.73 17.85
N MET A 216 10.45 8.76 17.38
CA MET A 216 10.91 10.15 17.32
C MET A 216 10.92 10.85 18.70
N GLY A 217 10.50 10.18 19.78
CA GLY A 217 10.48 10.73 21.13
C GLY A 217 9.32 11.70 21.40
N VAL A 218 8.25 11.64 20.62
CA VAL A 218 7.09 12.51 20.81
C VAL A 218 6.03 11.86 21.70
N LYS A 219 5.29 12.69 22.45
CA LYS A 219 4.12 12.24 23.20
C LYS A 219 2.98 11.98 22.23
N VAL A 220 2.44 10.77 22.26
CA VAL A 220 1.37 10.33 21.34
C VAL A 220 0.04 10.15 22.07
N THR A 221 -1.01 10.80 21.58
CA THR A 221 -2.40 10.52 21.96
C THR A 221 -3.14 9.88 20.80
N VAL A 222 -3.67 8.67 20.98
CA VAL A 222 -4.60 8.08 20.00
C VAL A 222 -6.00 8.64 20.22
N ILE A 223 -6.66 9.06 19.13
CA ILE A 223 -8.01 9.58 19.12
C ILE A 223 -8.88 8.61 18.31
N SER A 224 -9.91 8.04 18.93
CA SER A 224 -10.73 7.01 18.31
C SER A 224 -12.20 7.12 18.70
N THR A 225 -13.10 6.62 17.86
CA THR A 225 -14.52 6.46 18.22
C THR A 225 -14.78 5.23 19.08
N SER A 226 -13.84 4.28 19.12
CA SER A 226 -14.05 2.95 19.70
C SER A 226 -13.17 2.74 20.92
N LEU A 227 -13.80 2.67 22.10
CA LEU A 227 -13.11 2.44 23.38
C LEU A 227 -12.35 1.11 23.40
N GLU A 228 -12.80 0.11 22.65
CA GLU A 228 -12.17 -1.21 22.50
C GLU A 228 -10.72 -1.15 22.02
N LYS A 229 -10.33 -0.07 21.34
CA LYS A 229 -8.95 0.15 20.85
C LYS A 229 -8.03 0.76 21.90
N LYS A 230 -8.51 1.03 23.11
CA LYS A 230 -7.74 1.71 24.16
C LYS A 230 -6.59 0.86 24.68
N GLU A 231 -6.87 -0.38 25.06
CA GLU A 231 -5.84 -1.32 25.56
C GLU A 231 -4.76 -1.52 24.51
N GLU A 232 -5.17 -1.80 23.28
CA GLU A 232 -4.25 -1.98 22.14
C GLU A 232 -3.40 -0.74 21.88
N ALA A 233 -3.98 0.46 21.93
CA ALA A 233 -3.26 1.71 21.76
C ALA A 233 -2.22 1.94 22.88
N LEU A 234 -2.59 1.72 24.13
CA LEU A 234 -1.77 2.08 25.30
C LEU A 234 -0.72 1.02 25.63
N GLU A 235 -1.09 -0.26 25.54
CA GLU A 235 -0.26 -1.37 26.00
C GLU A 235 0.56 -1.99 24.88
N HIS A 236 -0.08 -2.28 23.73
CA HIS A 236 0.60 -2.93 22.60
C HIS A 236 1.38 -1.94 21.73
N LEU A 237 0.76 -0.84 21.30
CA LEU A 237 1.45 0.21 20.52
C LEU A 237 2.20 1.22 21.41
N GLY A 238 1.87 1.25 22.70
CA GLY A 238 2.56 2.06 23.68
C GLY A 238 2.25 3.56 23.62
N ALA A 239 1.12 3.98 23.02
CA ALA A 239 0.69 5.37 23.06
C ALA A 239 0.61 5.89 24.50
N HIS A 240 0.85 7.18 24.69
CA HIS A 240 0.91 7.77 26.03
C HIS A 240 -0.48 8.08 26.59
N SER A 241 -1.46 8.28 25.71
CA SER A 241 -2.84 8.60 26.09
C SER A 241 -3.81 8.16 25.01
N PHE A 242 -5.08 8.03 25.39
CA PHE A 242 -6.16 7.65 24.50
C PHE A 242 -7.36 8.57 24.75
N LEU A 243 -7.98 9.07 23.69
CA LEU A 243 -9.18 9.91 23.75
C LEU A 243 -10.30 9.26 22.94
N VAL A 244 -11.48 9.15 23.55
CA VAL A 244 -12.70 8.77 22.85
C VAL A 244 -13.31 10.01 22.23
N SER A 245 -13.34 10.12 20.90
CA SER A 245 -13.83 11.32 20.20
C SER A 245 -15.33 11.59 20.37
N ARG A 246 -16.09 10.60 20.84
CA ARG A 246 -17.51 10.70 21.18
C ARG A 246 -17.77 11.09 22.64
N ASP A 247 -16.73 11.14 23.47
CA ASP A 247 -16.82 11.56 24.86
C ASP A 247 -16.54 13.07 24.95
N PRO A 248 -17.57 13.90 25.19
CA PRO A 248 -17.41 15.35 25.20
C PRO A 248 -16.51 15.83 26.35
N ASP A 249 -16.48 15.14 27.49
CA ASP A 249 -15.68 15.55 28.64
C ASP A 249 -14.19 15.31 28.40
N GLN A 250 -13.85 14.16 27.80
CA GLN A 250 -12.48 13.87 27.38
C GLN A 250 -12.00 14.86 26.30
N MET A 251 -12.85 15.15 25.31
CA MET A 251 -12.52 16.10 24.25
C MET A 251 -12.34 17.52 24.79
N GLN A 252 -13.21 17.95 25.71
CA GLN A 252 -13.14 19.25 26.38
C GLN A 252 -11.85 19.39 27.20
N ALA A 253 -11.46 18.35 27.94
CA ALA A 253 -10.24 18.34 28.74
C ALA A 253 -8.95 18.41 27.91
N ALA A 254 -9.00 18.01 26.64
CA ALA A 254 -7.85 17.96 25.73
C ALA A 254 -7.76 19.16 24.77
N ILE A 255 -8.66 20.16 24.88
CA ILE A 255 -8.61 21.37 24.05
C ILE A 255 -7.27 22.08 24.20
N GLY A 256 -6.68 22.46 23.07
CA GLY A 256 -5.45 23.26 23.06
C GLY A 256 -4.21 22.54 23.58
N THR A 257 -4.18 21.20 23.55
CA THR A 257 -3.07 20.41 24.13
C THR A 257 -2.08 19.86 23.11
N MET A 258 -2.45 19.75 21.84
CA MET A 258 -1.65 19.05 20.82
C MET A 258 -0.91 20.03 19.89
N ASP A 259 0.37 19.77 19.62
CA ASP A 259 1.19 20.52 18.66
C ASP A 259 0.85 20.13 17.21
N GLY A 260 0.39 18.90 17.00
CA GLY A 260 -0.11 18.45 15.71
C GLY A 260 -0.98 17.20 15.81
N ILE A 261 -1.70 16.92 14.73
CA ILE A 261 -2.55 15.74 14.60
C ILE A 261 -2.30 15.13 13.22
N ILE A 262 -2.04 13.82 13.17
CA ILE A 262 -2.05 13.03 11.93
C ILE A 262 -3.42 12.33 11.83
N ASP A 263 -4.19 12.72 10.83
CA ASP A 263 -5.53 12.19 10.60
C ASP A 263 -5.53 11.10 9.54
N THR A 264 -5.80 9.87 9.98
CA THR A 264 -5.72 8.66 9.14
C THR A 264 -7.08 8.13 8.71
N VAL A 265 -8.16 8.86 8.99
CA VAL A 265 -9.53 8.37 8.78
C VAL A 265 -9.90 8.46 7.29
N SER A 266 -10.21 7.31 6.69
CA SER A 266 -10.62 7.16 5.28
C SER A 266 -12.12 7.38 5.03
N ALA A 267 -12.88 7.78 6.04
CA ALA A 267 -14.31 8.08 5.96
C ALA A 267 -14.59 9.56 6.28
N ALA A 268 -15.72 10.08 5.82
CA ALA A 268 -16.15 11.44 6.16
C ALA A 268 -16.37 11.59 7.67
N HIS A 269 -15.79 12.62 8.27
CA HIS A 269 -15.86 12.89 9.70
C HIS A 269 -15.67 14.40 9.97
N PRO A 270 -16.14 14.92 11.13
CA PRO A 270 -16.05 16.35 11.42
C PRO A 270 -14.62 16.76 11.83
N LEU A 271 -14.10 17.82 11.19
CA LEU A 271 -12.79 18.39 11.52
C LEU A 271 -12.82 19.31 12.74
N PHE A 272 -13.97 19.93 13.04
CA PHE A 272 -14.10 20.93 14.12
C PHE A 272 -13.59 20.44 15.49
N PRO A 273 -13.97 19.25 16.00
CA PRO A 273 -13.48 18.78 17.29
C PRO A 273 -11.96 18.58 17.31
N LEU A 274 -11.40 18.08 16.20
CA LEU A 274 -9.96 17.82 16.06
C LEU A 274 -9.16 19.13 16.04
N ILE A 275 -9.65 20.13 15.30
CA ILE A 275 -9.04 21.47 15.29
C ILE A 275 -9.08 22.08 16.69
N GLY A 276 -10.11 21.81 17.51
CA GLY A 276 -10.20 22.23 18.90
C GLY A 276 -9.07 21.69 19.79
N LEU A 277 -8.61 20.47 19.56
CA LEU A 277 -7.53 19.83 20.33
C LEU A 277 -6.15 20.47 20.10
N LEU A 278 -5.97 21.17 18.98
CA LEU A 278 -4.71 21.82 18.63
C LEU A 278 -4.43 23.05 19.50
N LYS A 279 -3.17 23.19 19.92
CA LYS A 279 -2.57 24.44 20.43
C LYS A 279 -2.66 25.57 19.38
N THR A 280 -2.38 26.79 19.81
CA THR A 280 -2.08 27.89 18.89
C THR A 280 -0.90 27.49 18.00
N GLN A 281 -1.00 27.69 16.67
CA GLN A 281 -0.05 27.21 15.65
C GLN A 281 0.00 25.70 15.44
N GLY A 282 -0.93 24.95 16.04
CA GLY A 282 -1.02 23.51 15.83
C GLY A 282 -1.43 23.17 14.40
N LYS A 283 -1.09 21.93 14.00
CA LYS A 283 -1.21 21.46 12.62
C LYS A 283 -2.08 20.21 12.56
N LEU A 284 -3.19 20.26 11.83
CA LEU A 284 -3.96 19.08 11.46
C LEU A 284 -3.50 18.63 10.07
N VAL A 285 -2.95 17.43 9.96
CA VAL A 285 -2.44 16.89 8.70
C VAL A 285 -3.30 15.71 8.28
N LEU A 286 -3.99 15.88 7.15
CA LEU A 286 -4.86 14.89 6.56
C LEU A 286 -4.04 13.94 5.68
N VAL A 287 -4.08 12.65 6.01
CA VAL A 287 -3.49 11.57 5.20
C VAL A 287 -4.51 10.47 4.85
N GLY A 288 -5.69 10.49 5.49
CA GLY A 288 -6.85 9.71 5.07
C GLY A 288 -7.50 10.28 3.79
N GLY A 289 -7.95 9.39 2.89
CA GLY A 289 -8.59 9.77 1.63
C GLY A 289 -10.08 9.43 1.60
N PRO A 290 -10.97 10.23 2.23
CA PRO A 290 -12.40 10.00 2.16
C PRO A 290 -12.95 10.27 0.75
N PRO A 291 -13.94 9.49 0.26
CA PRO A 291 -14.53 9.69 -1.07
C PRO A 291 -15.40 10.95 -1.15
N LYS A 292 -15.72 11.58 -0.02
CA LYS A 292 -16.52 12.81 0.08
C LYS A 292 -15.70 13.95 0.68
N PRO A 293 -15.85 15.20 0.19
CA PRO A 293 -15.21 16.36 0.78
C PRO A 293 -15.55 16.53 2.27
N LEU A 294 -14.60 17.07 3.04
CA LEU A 294 -14.78 17.41 4.45
C LEU A 294 -15.13 18.90 4.61
N GLU A 295 -15.87 19.22 5.67
CA GLU A 295 -16.19 20.61 6.02
C GLU A 295 -15.06 21.24 6.86
N LEU A 296 -14.58 22.41 6.44
CA LEU A 296 -13.49 23.14 7.09
C LEU A 296 -14.02 24.35 7.88
N PRO A 297 -14.01 24.31 9.23
CA PRO A 297 -14.41 25.45 10.04
C PRO A 297 -13.30 26.50 10.10
N VAL A 298 -13.54 27.68 9.51
CA VAL A 298 -12.51 28.72 9.32
C VAL A 298 -12.16 29.49 10.60
N PHE A 299 -13.15 29.79 11.46
CA PHE A 299 -12.92 30.64 12.65
C PHE A 299 -11.88 30.07 13.64
N PRO A 300 -11.91 28.77 14.01
CA PRO A 300 -10.87 28.18 14.85
C PRO A 300 -9.46 28.29 14.27
N LEU A 301 -9.32 28.30 12.94
CA LEU A 301 -8.04 28.47 12.25
C LEU A 301 -7.51 29.89 12.42
N ILE A 302 -8.36 30.89 12.19
CA ILE A 302 -8.03 32.31 12.36
C ILE A 302 -7.65 32.60 13.82
N MET A 303 -8.47 32.19 14.77
CA MET A 303 -8.26 32.50 16.19
C MET A 303 -7.01 31.83 16.77
N GLY A 304 -6.68 30.61 16.30
CA GLY A 304 -5.53 29.85 16.80
C GLY A 304 -4.29 29.93 15.91
N ARG A 305 -4.32 30.66 14.79
CA ARG A 305 -3.29 30.59 13.74
C ARG A 305 -2.95 29.13 13.35
N LYS A 306 -3.98 28.28 13.26
CA LYS A 306 -3.83 26.83 13.05
C LYS A 306 -3.72 26.51 11.57
N ILE A 307 -3.08 25.39 11.26
CA ILE A 307 -2.88 24.90 9.90
C ILE A 307 -3.71 23.64 9.71
N VAL A 308 -4.39 23.54 8.55
CA VAL A 308 -4.88 22.28 8.01
C VAL A 308 -4.14 22.03 6.71
N GLY A 309 -3.42 20.91 6.64
CA GLY A 309 -2.60 20.53 5.49
C GLY A 309 -2.86 19.10 5.07
N GLY A 310 -2.39 18.75 3.88
CA GLY A 310 -2.37 17.37 3.39
C GLY A 310 -0.95 16.84 3.31
N SER A 311 -0.81 15.52 3.20
CA SER A 311 0.41 14.85 2.77
C SER A 311 0.06 13.57 2.03
N SER A 312 0.82 13.24 0.98
CA SER A 312 0.64 12.00 0.22
C SER A 312 1.98 11.31 0.06
N ILE A 313 2.08 10.08 0.55
CA ILE A 313 3.28 9.23 0.50
C ILE A 313 4.55 10.00 0.93
N GLY A 314 5.66 9.85 0.20
CA GLY A 314 6.86 10.67 0.30
C GLY A 314 7.74 10.44 -0.94
N GLY A 315 8.75 11.30 -1.13
CA GLY A 315 9.70 11.15 -2.23
C GLY A 315 10.58 9.92 -2.08
N MET A 316 11.31 9.53 -3.15
CA MET A 316 12.10 8.29 -3.10
C MET A 316 13.25 8.34 -2.10
N LYS A 317 13.87 9.51 -1.94
CA LYS A 317 14.90 9.77 -0.92
C LYS A 317 14.33 9.63 0.49
N GLU A 318 13.22 10.31 0.77
CA GLU A 318 12.55 10.25 2.08
C GLU A 318 12.03 8.84 2.41
N THR A 319 11.63 8.08 1.38
CA THR A 319 11.23 6.67 1.53
C THR A 319 12.41 5.81 1.97
N GLN A 320 13.60 6.01 1.42
CA GLN A 320 14.80 5.30 1.88
C GLN A 320 15.15 5.71 3.32
N GLU A 321 15.15 7.01 3.64
CA GLU A 321 15.41 7.52 4.99
C GLU A 321 14.42 6.94 6.03
N MET A 322 13.14 6.80 5.65
CA MET A 322 12.12 6.18 6.50
C MET A 322 12.40 4.70 6.77
N ILE A 323 12.79 3.94 5.75
CA ILE A 323 13.15 2.52 5.90
C ILE A 323 14.40 2.35 6.76
N ASP A 324 15.40 3.21 6.58
CA ASP A 324 16.62 3.19 7.37
C ASP A 324 16.31 3.54 8.84
N PHE A 325 15.50 4.57 9.09
CA PHE A 325 15.02 4.92 10.43
C PHE A 325 14.23 3.78 11.07
N ALA A 326 13.38 3.10 10.29
CA ALA A 326 12.63 1.95 10.78
C ALA A 326 13.55 0.80 11.18
N ALA A 327 14.60 0.53 10.41
CA ALA A 327 15.61 -0.48 10.73
C ALA A 327 16.39 -0.13 12.01
N GLU A 328 16.80 1.12 12.18
CA GLU A 328 17.52 1.59 13.37
C GLU A 328 16.68 1.48 14.65
N ASN A 329 15.37 1.67 14.53
CA ASN A 329 14.44 1.70 15.66
C ASN A 329 13.57 0.44 15.79
N ASN A 330 13.85 -0.60 15.00
CA ASN A 330 13.09 -1.86 14.97
C ASN A 330 11.58 -1.65 14.75
N ILE A 331 11.22 -0.76 13.84
CA ILE A 331 9.83 -0.46 13.49
C ILE A 331 9.40 -1.36 12.34
N THR A 332 8.37 -2.17 12.59
CA THR A 332 7.64 -2.92 11.57
C THR A 332 6.14 -2.69 11.73
N ALA A 333 5.34 -3.05 10.72
CA ALA A 333 3.89 -3.10 10.84
C ALA A 333 3.45 -4.39 11.56
N ASP A 334 2.30 -4.34 12.23
CA ASP A 334 1.68 -5.57 12.73
C ASP A 334 0.80 -6.16 11.63
N VAL A 335 1.15 -7.37 11.20
CA VAL A 335 0.63 -7.96 9.97
C VAL A 335 -0.04 -9.32 10.21
N GLU A 336 -1.08 -9.58 9.43
CA GLU A 336 -1.61 -10.91 9.18
C GLU A 336 -1.14 -11.35 7.78
N VAL A 337 -0.27 -12.36 7.75
CA VAL A 337 0.24 -12.91 6.49
C VAL A 337 -0.77 -13.92 5.94
N ILE A 338 -1.16 -13.76 4.67
CA ILE A 338 -2.19 -14.55 4.01
C ILE A 338 -1.67 -15.13 2.67
N PRO A 339 -2.15 -16.30 2.24
CA PRO A 339 -1.91 -16.78 0.87
C PRO A 339 -2.71 -15.96 -0.16
N MET A 340 -2.30 -16.00 -1.43
CA MET A 340 -2.97 -15.24 -2.49
C MET A 340 -4.43 -15.66 -2.71
N ASP A 341 -4.77 -16.94 -2.57
CA ASP A 341 -6.14 -17.43 -2.78
C ASP A 341 -7.14 -16.90 -1.73
N TYR A 342 -6.66 -16.41 -0.59
CA TYR A 342 -7.46 -15.75 0.44
C TYR A 342 -7.70 -14.25 0.16
N VAL A 343 -7.09 -13.66 -0.87
CA VAL A 343 -7.07 -12.20 -1.09
C VAL A 343 -8.46 -11.57 -1.21
N ASN A 344 -9.42 -12.25 -1.85
CA ASN A 344 -10.80 -11.74 -1.96
C ASN A 344 -11.48 -11.66 -0.58
N THR A 345 -11.31 -12.69 0.25
CA THR A 345 -11.79 -12.68 1.64
C THR A 345 -11.09 -11.61 2.47
N ALA A 346 -9.78 -11.41 2.27
CA ALA A 346 -9.04 -10.34 2.92
C ALA A 346 -9.58 -8.94 2.55
N PHE A 347 -9.98 -8.70 1.30
CA PHE A 347 -10.63 -7.44 0.91
C PHE A 347 -12.00 -7.25 1.56
N GLU A 348 -12.80 -8.30 1.71
CA GLU A 348 -14.07 -8.23 2.44
C GLU A 348 -13.87 -7.87 3.92
N ARG A 349 -12.85 -8.47 4.56
CA ARG A 349 -12.46 -8.17 5.95
C ARG A 349 -11.90 -6.76 6.08
N LEU A 350 -11.03 -6.34 5.16
CA LEU A 350 -10.46 -4.99 5.12
C LEU A 350 -11.56 -3.93 5.04
N ALA A 351 -12.57 -4.12 4.18
CA ALA A 351 -13.71 -3.22 4.04
C ALA A 351 -14.55 -3.09 5.34
N LYS A 352 -14.51 -4.11 6.21
CA LYS A 352 -15.17 -4.13 7.52
C LYS A 352 -14.24 -3.69 8.65
N ALA A 353 -13.02 -3.24 8.33
CA ALA A 353 -11.95 -2.96 9.29
C ALA A 353 -11.61 -4.15 10.21
N ASP A 354 -11.80 -5.38 9.71
CA ASP A 354 -11.53 -6.64 10.40
C ASP A 354 -10.10 -7.15 10.14
N VAL A 355 -9.13 -6.35 10.56
CA VAL A 355 -7.69 -6.68 10.50
C VAL A 355 -6.93 -5.90 11.57
N ARG A 356 -5.92 -6.53 12.16
CA ARG A 356 -5.04 -5.94 13.20
C ARG A 356 -3.58 -6.09 12.79
N TYR A 357 -2.99 -5.19 12.01
CA TYR A 357 -3.56 -3.96 11.42
C TYR A 357 -3.47 -3.93 9.89
N ARG A 358 -2.72 -4.88 9.30
CA ARG A 358 -2.43 -4.95 7.87
C ARG A 358 -2.48 -6.40 7.40
N PHE A 359 -2.97 -6.62 6.19
CA PHE A 359 -2.72 -7.88 5.49
C PHE A 359 -1.44 -7.77 4.68
N VAL A 360 -0.72 -8.88 4.59
CA VAL A 360 0.40 -9.05 3.66
C VAL A 360 0.24 -10.38 2.96
N ILE A 361 0.25 -10.37 1.64
CA ILE A 361 0.17 -11.58 0.83
C ILE A 361 1.56 -12.20 0.78
N ASP A 362 1.67 -13.48 1.13
CA ASP A 362 2.81 -14.32 0.77
C ASP A 362 2.66 -14.70 -0.72
N VAL A 363 3.41 -13.99 -1.55
CA VAL A 363 3.34 -14.10 -3.02
C VAL A 363 4.18 -15.29 -3.51
N HIS A 364 5.15 -15.76 -2.72
CA HIS A 364 5.95 -16.94 -3.06
C HIS A 364 5.07 -18.19 -3.29
N GLY A 365 3.90 -18.25 -2.63
CA GLY A 365 2.89 -19.29 -2.80
C GLY A 365 2.27 -19.39 -4.21
N LEU A 366 2.36 -18.34 -5.04
CA LEU A 366 1.77 -18.32 -6.40
C LEU A 366 2.31 -19.46 -7.30
N HIS A 367 3.58 -19.83 -7.15
CA HIS A 367 4.20 -20.89 -7.95
C HIS A 367 3.60 -22.28 -7.68
N PHE A 368 3.03 -22.51 -6.49
CA PHE A 368 2.39 -23.78 -6.17
C PHE A 368 1.01 -23.92 -6.82
N ILE A 369 0.27 -22.81 -6.98
CA ILE A 369 -1.05 -22.81 -7.60
C ILE A 369 -0.97 -23.15 -9.10
N GLU A 370 0.07 -22.65 -9.79
CA GLU A 370 0.31 -22.99 -11.19
C GLU A 370 0.62 -24.49 -11.36
N LEU A 371 1.49 -25.04 -10.49
CA LEU A 371 1.81 -26.47 -10.49
C LEU A 371 0.60 -27.34 -10.16
N ASP A 372 -0.19 -26.99 -9.14
CA ASP A 372 -1.38 -27.75 -8.77
C ASP A 372 -2.47 -27.67 -9.84
N THR A 373 -2.61 -26.54 -10.52
CA THR A 373 -3.52 -26.41 -11.67
C THR A 373 -3.04 -27.27 -12.84
N ILE A 374 -1.74 -27.27 -13.13
CA ILE A 374 -1.14 -28.15 -14.14
C ILE A 374 -1.31 -29.62 -13.77
N ILE A 375 -1.12 -29.99 -12.49
CA ILE A 375 -1.32 -31.34 -11.98
C ILE A 375 -2.79 -31.73 -12.06
N LEU A 376 -3.73 -30.85 -11.70
CA LEU A 376 -5.18 -31.13 -11.83
C LEU A 376 -5.57 -31.31 -13.30
N ILE A 377 -5.09 -30.46 -14.20
CA ILE A 377 -5.30 -30.59 -15.64
C ILE A 377 -4.70 -31.91 -16.13
N TYR A 378 -3.47 -32.24 -15.72
CA TYR A 378 -2.80 -33.48 -16.09
C TYR A 378 -3.55 -34.72 -15.57
N LEU A 379 -4.07 -34.69 -14.34
CA LEU A 379 -4.86 -35.77 -13.75
C LEU A 379 -6.24 -35.89 -14.40
N THR A 380 -6.82 -34.78 -14.85
CA THR A 380 -8.13 -34.76 -15.53
C THR A 380 -8.01 -35.30 -16.96
N LEU A 381 -6.98 -34.87 -17.70
CA LEU A 381 -6.67 -35.38 -19.04
C LEU A 381 -6.27 -36.87 -19.01
N ASN A 382 -5.54 -37.33 -17.99
CA ASN A 382 -5.20 -38.74 -17.86
C ASN A 382 -6.37 -39.62 -17.39
N ARG A 383 -7.36 -39.08 -16.65
CA ARG A 383 -8.60 -39.82 -16.34
C ARG A 383 -9.44 -40.10 -17.59
N GLU A 384 -9.45 -39.21 -18.58
CA GLU A 384 -10.12 -39.46 -19.86
C GLU A 384 -9.38 -40.50 -20.73
N SER A 385 -8.05 -40.62 -20.58
CA SER A 385 -7.26 -41.66 -21.26
C SER A 385 -7.40 -43.05 -20.64
N LEU A 386 -7.71 -43.14 -19.35
CA LEU A 386 -7.93 -44.42 -18.64
C LEU A 386 -9.36 -44.95 -18.83
N SER A 387 -10.35 -44.09 -19.03
CA SER A 387 -11.74 -44.52 -19.30
C SER A 387 -11.92 -45.10 -20.72
N THR A 388 -11.08 -44.69 -21.67
CA THR A 388 -11.05 -45.24 -23.04
C THR A 388 -10.31 -46.56 -23.16
N TYR A 389 -9.48 -46.93 -22.17
CA TYR A 389 -8.78 -48.22 -22.13
C TYR A 389 -9.60 -49.34 -21.45
N GLN A 390 -10.62 -49.00 -20.66
CA GLN A 390 -11.52 -49.98 -20.00
C GLN A 390 -12.80 -50.32 -20.80
N GLN A 391 -12.96 -49.79 -22.01
CA GLN A 391 -14.05 -50.15 -22.93
C GLN A 391 -13.61 -51.03 -24.12
N SER A 392 -12.36 -51.47 -24.16
CA SER A 392 -11.79 -52.28 -25.26
C SER A 392 -11.18 -53.63 -24.83
N SER A 393 -11.50 -54.11 -23.63
CA SER A 393 -11.11 -55.44 -23.13
C SER A 393 -12.31 -56.36 -22.90
#